data_AF-A0A2D8EIE8-F1
#
_entry.id   AF-A0A2D8EIE8-F1
#
_cell.length_a   1.000
_cell.length_b   1.000
_cell.length_c   1.000
_cell.angle_alpha   90.00
_cell.angle_beta   90.00
_cell.angle_gamma   90.00
#
_symmetry.space_group_name_H-M   'P 1'
#
loop_
_entity.id
_entity.type
_entity.pdbx_description
1 polymer ?
#
loop_
_entity_poly.entity_id
_entity_poly.type
_entity_poly.pdbx_seq_one_letter_code
_entity_poly.pdbx_strand_id
1 'polypeptide(L)'
;MALIIKDRVKETTTTTGTGNVALGGAVSNFVTFSSVLSDSDTTYYAIVDSNNSDFEVGLGTYVSSGNTIARTTVLASSNSGSAVSLSAGSKVIFCAFPADKAVVEDANGVVSIENLQIDTNAIKATNTNGNIQLFPAGTGFTELYGNSNAGAIRFNCEANSHGVTLKGPPHSASATYSLELPDADGSAGQLLKTDGSGKLAFTSSLPGITATASEINILDGATATTTEINYLDITTLGLTQASKAVTADANGVVSFDNGTIEEVTTVTSSSNAATINLQDGNLFEHDLTENVTYTFSNPAASGRASSFVLKVIQDSSARTITWPTSVDWPAATAPTLTATNNGVDVFVFFTIDGGTTYYGFVAGQAMG
;
A
#
# COMPACT_ATOMS: atom_id res chain seq x y z
N MET A 1 -40.68 -19.44 42.46
CA MET A 1 -40.15 -20.74 42.01
C MET A 1 -38.86 -20.53 41.26
N ALA A 2 -37.79 -20.29 42.01
CA ALA A 2 -36.44 -20.23 41.50
C ALA A 2 -35.70 -21.52 41.86
N LEU A 3 -34.72 -21.93 41.04
CA LEU A 3 -33.75 -22.92 41.48
C LEU A 3 -32.87 -22.23 42.52
N ILE A 4 -33.17 -22.48 43.78
CA ILE A 4 -32.48 -21.87 44.90
C ILE A 4 -31.49 -22.90 45.43
N ILE A 5 -30.24 -22.67 45.08
CA ILE A 5 -29.11 -23.37 45.68
C ILE A 5 -28.51 -22.40 46.68
N LYS A 6 -28.58 -22.76 47.96
CA LYS A 6 -28.15 -21.91 49.06
C LYS A 6 -27.39 -22.75 50.07
N ASP A 7 -26.46 -22.11 50.73
CA ASP A 7 -25.55 -22.80 51.63
C ASP A 7 -26.16 -23.03 53.00
N ARG A 8 -25.64 -24.08 53.64
CA ARG A 8 -25.98 -24.44 55.01
C ARG A 8 -27.47 -24.67 55.23
N VAL A 9 -28.19 -25.16 54.22
CA VAL A 9 -29.59 -25.58 54.37
C VAL A 9 -29.60 -27.07 54.69
N LYS A 10 -29.88 -27.44 55.95
CA LYS A 10 -29.85 -28.84 56.42
C LYS A 10 -30.74 -29.05 57.64
N GLU A 11 -31.58 -30.06 57.58
CA GLU A 11 -32.57 -30.38 58.61
C GLU A 11 -32.60 -31.89 58.92
N THR A 12 -33.12 -32.24 60.10
CA THR A 12 -33.35 -33.65 60.49
C THR A 12 -34.73 -34.14 60.06
N THR A 13 -34.94 -35.45 60.01
CA THR A 13 -36.26 -36.07 59.81
C THR A 13 -36.32 -37.48 60.39
N THR A 14 -37.54 -37.94 60.73
CA THR A 14 -37.83 -39.31 61.21
C THR A 14 -38.86 -40.03 60.33
N THR A 15 -39.19 -39.44 59.17
CA THR A 15 -40.20 -39.95 58.23
C THR A 15 -39.90 -41.39 57.81
N THR A 16 -40.94 -42.23 57.72
CA THR A 16 -40.85 -43.63 57.27
C THR A 16 -41.68 -43.88 56.01
N GLY A 17 -41.38 -44.96 55.30
CA GLY A 17 -42.06 -45.29 54.04
C GLY A 17 -41.61 -44.38 52.90
N THR A 18 -42.47 -44.14 51.91
CA THR A 18 -42.10 -43.46 50.65
C THR A 18 -42.79 -42.10 50.43
N GLY A 19 -43.59 -41.64 51.40
CA GLY A 19 -44.30 -40.36 51.36
C GLY A 19 -43.38 -39.14 51.50
N ASN A 20 -43.97 -37.94 51.56
CA ASN A 20 -43.21 -36.68 51.67
C ASN A 20 -42.33 -36.65 52.91
N VAL A 21 -41.17 -35.99 52.77
CA VAL A 21 -40.22 -35.84 53.87
C VAL A 21 -40.64 -34.67 54.74
N ALA A 22 -41.11 -34.93 55.96
CA ALA A 22 -41.38 -33.90 56.95
C ALA A 22 -40.07 -33.32 57.49
N LEU A 23 -39.98 -31.98 57.56
CA LEU A 23 -38.76 -31.28 57.99
C LEU A 23 -38.79 -31.02 59.51
N GLY A 24 -37.83 -31.60 60.22
CA GLY A 24 -37.78 -31.65 61.68
C GLY A 24 -37.02 -30.49 62.34
N GLY A 25 -36.53 -29.52 61.58
CA GLY A 25 -35.77 -28.37 62.08
C GLY A 25 -34.28 -28.43 61.72
N ALA A 26 -33.66 -27.24 61.71
CA ALA A 26 -32.26 -27.05 61.34
C ALA A 26 -31.30 -27.82 62.25
N VAL A 27 -30.36 -28.53 61.62
CA VAL A 27 -29.20 -29.09 62.33
C VAL A 27 -28.38 -27.93 62.90
N SER A 28 -27.69 -28.15 64.03
CA SER A 28 -26.90 -27.11 64.70
C SER A 28 -25.99 -26.36 63.72
N ASN A 29 -26.10 -25.03 63.70
CA ASN A 29 -25.41 -24.10 62.80
C ASN A 29 -25.85 -24.15 61.31
N PHE A 30 -26.98 -24.76 60.97
CA PHE A 30 -27.58 -24.70 59.63
C PHE A 30 -28.86 -23.84 59.65
N VAL A 31 -29.35 -23.47 58.47
CA VAL A 31 -30.63 -22.79 58.27
C VAL A 31 -31.67 -23.77 57.75
N THR A 32 -32.95 -23.45 57.94
CA THR A 32 -34.06 -24.28 57.47
C THR A 32 -34.35 -24.03 56.00
N PHE A 33 -34.92 -25.02 55.34
CA PHE A 33 -35.45 -24.86 53.99
C PHE A 33 -36.52 -23.76 53.96
N SER A 34 -37.38 -23.70 54.97
CA SER A 34 -38.42 -22.67 55.13
C SER A 34 -37.90 -21.23 55.23
N SER A 35 -36.62 -21.03 55.54
CA SER A 35 -36.00 -19.71 55.67
C SER A 35 -35.38 -19.18 54.38
N VAL A 36 -35.09 -20.06 53.42
CA VAL A 36 -34.46 -19.73 52.13
C VAL A 36 -35.34 -20.05 50.93
N LEU A 37 -36.37 -20.87 51.13
CA LEU A 37 -37.35 -21.28 50.13
C LEU A 37 -38.73 -20.75 50.51
N SER A 38 -39.42 -20.18 49.54
CA SER A 38 -40.85 -19.89 49.67
C SER A 38 -41.68 -21.12 49.28
N ASP A 39 -42.97 -21.15 49.66
CA ASP A 39 -43.88 -22.20 49.21
C ASP A 39 -43.75 -22.38 47.69
N SER A 40 -43.60 -23.63 47.26
CA SER A 40 -43.37 -24.00 45.87
C SER A 40 -41.97 -23.72 45.25
N ASP A 41 -40.95 -23.20 45.95
CA ASP A 41 -39.57 -23.15 45.40
C ASP A 41 -38.93 -24.55 45.27
N THR A 42 -37.97 -24.66 44.35
CA THR A 42 -37.26 -25.91 44.08
C THR A 42 -35.79 -25.80 44.47
N THR A 43 -35.26 -26.92 44.95
CA THR A 43 -33.86 -27.04 45.30
C THR A 43 -33.39 -28.45 45.03
N TYR A 44 -32.13 -28.61 44.70
CA TYR A 44 -31.56 -29.94 44.73
C TYR A 44 -31.36 -30.34 46.18
N TYR A 45 -31.62 -31.59 46.51
CA TYR A 45 -31.46 -32.09 47.86
C TYR A 45 -30.70 -33.42 47.86
N ALA A 46 -30.15 -33.75 49.01
CA ALA A 46 -29.71 -35.09 49.33
C ALA A 46 -30.21 -35.49 50.71
N ILE A 47 -30.62 -36.74 50.86
CA ILE A 47 -31.02 -37.34 52.13
C ILE A 47 -30.24 -38.64 52.36
N VAL A 48 -29.79 -38.82 53.60
CA VAL A 48 -28.96 -39.97 54.03
C VAL A 48 -29.39 -40.48 55.40
N ASP A 49 -29.20 -41.77 55.63
CA ASP A 49 -29.39 -42.38 56.95
C ASP A 49 -28.24 -42.15 57.93
N SER A 50 -28.49 -42.48 59.20
CA SER A 50 -27.57 -42.21 60.31
C SER A 50 -26.33 -43.11 60.30
N ASN A 51 -26.38 -44.20 59.54
CA ASN A 51 -25.36 -45.23 59.36
C ASN A 51 -24.72 -45.18 57.96
N ASN A 52 -25.16 -44.21 57.14
CA ASN A 52 -24.77 -43.97 55.76
C ASN A 52 -24.94 -45.18 54.81
N SER A 53 -25.94 -46.03 55.05
CA SER A 53 -26.23 -47.20 54.21
C SER A 53 -27.14 -46.85 53.03
N ASP A 54 -28.09 -45.95 53.25
CA ASP A 54 -29.09 -45.55 52.26
C ASP A 54 -29.02 -44.07 51.95
N PHE A 55 -29.02 -43.73 50.65
CA PHE A 55 -28.96 -42.35 50.18
C PHE A 55 -29.90 -42.10 48.99
N GLU A 56 -30.30 -40.84 48.84
CA GLU A 56 -31.06 -40.33 47.70
C GLU A 56 -30.66 -38.86 47.43
N VAL A 57 -30.24 -38.56 46.19
CA VAL A 57 -30.01 -37.20 45.68
C VAL A 57 -31.10 -36.89 44.66
N GLY A 58 -31.68 -35.70 44.70
CA GLY A 58 -32.84 -35.38 43.89
C GLY A 58 -33.10 -33.89 43.73
N LEU A 59 -34.18 -33.57 43.01
CA LEU A 59 -34.79 -32.25 42.97
C LEU A 59 -36.09 -32.31 43.78
N GLY A 60 -36.25 -31.42 44.77
CA GLY A 60 -37.37 -31.42 45.71
C GLY A 60 -38.15 -30.11 45.67
N THR A 61 -39.44 -30.19 46.02
CA THR A 61 -40.34 -29.03 46.11
C THR A 61 -40.80 -28.83 47.54
N TYR A 62 -40.70 -27.61 48.02
CA TYR A 62 -41.11 -27.25 49.36
C TYR A 62 -42.63 -26.99 49.44
N VAL A 63 -43.37 -27.67 50.34
CA VAL A 63 -44.83 -27.54 50.58
C VAL A 63 -45.08 -27.00 51.98
N SER A 64 -45.45 -25.73 52.06
CA SER A 64 -45.55 -24.98 53.30
C SER A 64 -46.68 -25.46 54.23
N SER A 65 -47.85 -25.84 53.69
CA SER A 65 -49.01 -26.27 54.50
C SER A 65 -48.77 -27.53 55.32
N GLY A 66 -47.75 -28.33 54.95
CA GLY A 66 -47.29 -29.49 55.70
C GLY A 66 -45.83 -29.42 56.18
N ASN A 67 -45.09 -28.34 55.89
CA ASN A 67 -43.64 -28.19 56.09
C ASN A 67 -42.84 -29.42 55.62
N THR A 68 -43.04 -29.78 54.35
CA THR A 68 -42.41 -30.99 53.78
C THR A 68 -41.63 -30.68 52.52
N ILE A 69 -40.61 -31.51 52.24
CA ILE A 69 -40.08 -31.68 50.87
C ILE A 69 -40.85 -32.83 50.25
N ALA A 70 -41.69 -32.51 49.26
CA ALA A 70 -42.19 -33.51 48.33
C ALA A 70 -41.00 -33.97 47.45
N ARG A 71 -40.77 -35.28 47.36
CA ARG A 71 -39.62 -35.89 46.65
C ARG A 71 -39.86 -35.96 45.15
N THR A 72 -39.75 -34.82 44.49
CA THR A 72 -40.30 -34.64 43.15
C THR A 72 -39.52 -35.39 42.05
N THR A 73 -38.18 -35.50 42.13
CA THR A 73 -37.35 -36.25 41.17
C THR A 73 -36.07 -36.80 41.83
N VAL A 74 -35.68 -38.04 41.51
CA VAL A 74 -34.45 -38.70 42.02
C VAL A 74 -33.38 -38.73 40.92
N LEU A 75 -32.18 -38.27 41.25
CA LEU A 75 -31.03 -38.10 40.36
C LEU A 75 -29.94 -39.17 40.62
N ALA A 76 -29.84 -39.70 41.84
CA ALA A 76 -29.05 -40.88 42.20
C ALA A 76 -29.55 -41.46 43.54
N SER A 77 -29.58 -42.79 43.72
CA SER A 77 -29.96 -43.41 45.01
C SER A 77 -29.36 -44.81 45.22
N SER A 78 -29.39 -45.30 46.46
CA SER A 78 -29.01 -46.68 46.81
C SER A 78 -30.01 -47.74 46.31
N ASN A 79 -31.21 -47.33 45.87
CA ASN A 79 -32.26 -48.21 45.35
C ASN A 79 -32.35 -48.13 43.81
N SER A 80 -31.21 -48.17 43.13
CA SER A 80 -31.10 -48.18 41.66
C SER A 80 -31.83 -47.02 40.96
N GLY A 81 -31.76 -45.82 41.55
CA GLY A 81 -32.41 -44.61 41.02
C GLY A 81 -33.90 -44.45 41.41
N SER A 82 -34.49 -45.44 42.10
CA SER A 82 -35.85 -45.32 42.68
C SER A 82 -35.82 -44.70 44.07
N ALA A 83 -36.97 -44.20 44.49
CA ALA A 83 -37.11 -43.60 45.80
C ALA A 83 -36.90 -44.66 46.90
N VAL A 84 -36.12 -44.31 47.92
CA VAL A 84 -35.78 -45.24 49.01
C VAL A 84 -36.98 -45.34 49.98
N SER A 85 -37.27 -46.55 50.48
CA SER A 85 -38.23 -46.78 51.57
C SER A 85 -37.55 -46.51 52.89
N LEU A 86 -37.84 -45.37 53.51
CA LEU A 86 -37.08 -44.90 54.66
C LEU A 86 -37.38 -45.77 55.89
N SER A 87 -36.33 -46.40 56.41
CA SER A 87 -36.34 -47.14 57.66
C SER A 87 -36.49 -46.23 58.88
N ALA A 88 -37.07 -46.77 59.96
CA ALA A 88 -37.26 -46.06 61.23
C ALA A 88 -35.91 -45.61 61.83
N GLY A 89 -35.89 -44.40 62.38
CA GLY A 89 -34.67 -43.79 62.95
C GLY A 89 -34.45 -42.38 62.41
N SER A 90 -33.33 -41.76 62.82
CA SER A 90 -33.00 -40.40 62.41
C SER A 90 -32.28 -40.38 61.06
N LYS A 91 -32.68 -39.44 60.21
CA LYS A 91 -32.10 -39.15 58.89
C LYS A 91 -31.76 -37.67 58.80
N VAL A 92 -30.98 -37.29 57.79
CA VAL A 92 -30.68 -35.88 57.53
C VAL A 92 -30.88 -35.54 56.06
N ILE A 93 -31.55 -34.41 55.80
CA ILE A 93 -31.80 -33.85 54.46
C ILE A 93 -31.16 -32.47 54.33
N PHE A 94 -30.59 -32.16 53.18
CA PHE A 94 -29.91 -30.88 52.94
C PHE A 94 -29.97 -30.46 51.47
N CYS A 95 -29.85 -29.15 51.22
CA CYS A 95 -29.70 -28.59 49.88
C CYS A 95 -28.37 -29.06 49.27
N ALA A 96 -28.41 -29.50 48.02
CA ALA A 96 -27.28 -30.06 47.27
C ALA A 96 -27.08 -29.30 45.93
N PHE A 97 -26.03 -29.64 45.18
CA PHE A 97 -25.90 -29.32 43.76
C PHE A 97 -25.47 -30.60 43.01
N PRO A 98 -26.32 -31.22 42.18
CA PRO A 98 -26.08 -32.51 41.58
C PRO A 98 -25.18 -32.40 40.35
N ALA A 99 -24.29 -33.38 40.22
CA ALA A 99 -23.21 -33.39 39.23
C ALA A 99 -23.69 -33.28 37.77
N ASP A 100 -24.85 -33.83 37.41
CA ASP A 100 -25.40 -33.95 36.05
C ASP A 100 -26.11 -32.69 35.53
N LYS A 101 -26.23 -31.65 36.37
CA LYS A 101 -26.87 -30.37 36.02
C LYS A 101 -25.92 -29.19 36.06
N ALA A 102 -24.65 -29.48 36.29
CA ALA A 102 -23.60 -28.58 35.82
C ALA A 102 -23.72 -28.48 34.28
N VAL A 103 -23.43 -27.32 33.71
CA VAL A 103 -23.21 -27.19 32.26
C VAL A 103 -21.96 -28.04 31.96
N VAL A 104 -22.18 -29.25 31.41
CA VAL A 104 -21.20 -30.36 31.21
C VAL A 104 -21.28 -30.99 29.82
N GLU A 105 -20.18 -31.66 29.42
CA GLU A 105 -19.62 -31.90 28.06
C GLU A 105 -20.11 -33.22 27.41
N ASP A 106 -20.73 -33.16 26.21
CA ASP A 106 -21.47 -34.22 25.48
C ASP A 106 -20.63 -34.71 24.30
N ALA A 107 -20.90 -35.92 23.78
CA ALA A 107 -20.04 -36.60 22.81
C ALA A 107 -19.74 -35.80 21.50
N ASN A 108 -20.38 -34.64 21.27
CA ASN A 108 -19.93 -33.54 20.39
C ASN A 108 -20.51 -32.17 20.84
N GLY A 109 -20.75 -31.97 22.14
CA GLY A 109 -21.92 -31.22 22.59
C GLY A 109 -21.89 -29.74 22.47
N VAL A 110 -22.07 -29.15 21.29
CA VAL A 110 -21.87 -27.71 20.98
C VAL A 110 -22.67 -26.69 21.80
N VAL A 111 -23.36 -27.10 22.84
CA VAL A 111 -23.18 -26.35 24.07
C VAL A 111 -21.74 -26.48 24.60
N SER A 112 -20.68 -26.71 23.80
CA SER A 112 -19.53 -27.46 24.29
C SER A 112 -18.87 -26.63 25.37
N ILE A 113 -19.04 -26.96 26.64
CA ILE A 113 -19.03 -28.33 27.04
C ILE A 113 -17.99 -29.11 26.17
N GLU A 114 -16.81 -28.43 26.02
CA GLU A 114 -15.41 -28.71 25.60
C GLU A 114 -14.66 -27.43 25.14
N ASN A 115 -14.64 -27.05 23.85
CA ASN A 115 -13.62 -26.12 23.30
C ASN A 115 -13.99 -24.62 23.11
N LEU A 116 -15.03 -24.07 23.77
CA LEU A 116 -15.49 -22.69 23.56
C LEU A 116 -15.84 -21.95 24.87
N GLN A 117 -15.28 -20.75 25.08
CA GLN A 117 -15.60 -19.86 26.20
C GLN A 117 -16.34 -18.60 25.71
N ILE A 118 -17.40 -18.21 26.43
CA ILE A 118 -18.13 -16.95 26.24
C ILE A 118 -18.07 -16.15 27.55
N ASP A 119 -17.34 -15.04 27.55
CA ASP A 119 -17.16 -14.18 28.73
C ASP A 119 -16.73 -12.77 28.29
N THR A 120 -17.11 -11.73 29.06
CA THR A 120 -16.63 -10.35 28.91
C THR A 120 -16.72 -9.85 27.45
N ASN A 121 -17.86 -10.10 26.80
CA ASN A 121 -18.13 -9.79 25.39
C ASN A 121 -17.15 -10.41 24.38
N ALA A 122 -16.49 -11.50 24.74
CA ALA A 122 -15.60 -12.26 23.88
C ALA A 122 -16.11 -13.68 23.66
N ILE A 123 -15.77 -14.22 22.49
CA ILE A 123 -15.92 -15.62 22.13
C ILE A 123 -14.50 -16.14 21.89
N LYS A 124 -14.11 -17.22 22.57
CA LYS A 124 -12.73 -17.74 22.53
C LYS A 124 -12.75 -19.24 22.36
N ALA A 125 -11.93 -19.77 21.46
CA ALA A 125 -11.58 -21.18 21.49
C ALA A 125 -10.72 -21.46 22.72
N THR A 126 -10.96 -22.58 23.43
CA THR A 126 -10.19 -22.97 24.62
C THR A 126 -9.10 -24.02 24.34
N ASN A 127 -9.07 -24.62 23.14
CA ASN A 127 -8.00 -25.51 22.68
C ASN A 127 -6.86 -24.75 21.94
N THR A 128 -5.65 -25.31 21.98
CA THR A 128 -4.48 -24.73 21.32
C THR A 128 -4.67 -24.70 19.79
N ASN A 129 -4.55 -23.51 19.20
CA ASN A 129 -4.72 -23.26 17.76
C ASN A 129 -6.12 -23.63 17.21
N GLY A 130 -7.15 -23.61 18.07
CA GLY A 130 -8.54 -23.83 17.64
C GLY A 130 -9.10 -22.68 16.84
N ASN A 131 -9.67 -22.98 15.67
CA ASN A 131 -10.40 -21.98 14.89
C ASN A 131 -11.78 -21.73 15.49
N ILE A 132 -12.21 -20.48 15.48
CA ILE A 132 -13.63 -20.13 15.64
C ILE A 132 -14.22 -20.07 14.24
N GLN A 133 -15.03 -21.06 13.89
CA GLN A 133 -15.67 -21.13 12.58
C GLN A 133 -17.07 -20.52 12.63
N LEU A 134 -17.41 -19.72 11.61
CA LEU A 134 -18.72 -19.13 11.40
C LEU A 134 -19.28 -19.68 10.11
N PHE A 135 -20.44 -20.35 10.16
CA PHE A 135 -21.03 -21.05 9.02
C PHE A 135 -22.40 -20.44 8.64
N PRO A 136 -22.43 -19.39 7.79
CA PRO A 136 -23.67 -18.97 7.15
C PRO A 136 -24.22 -20.06 6.22
N ALA A 137 -25.54 -20.20 6.16
CA ALA A 137 -26.19 -21.20 5.30
C ALA A 137 -26.48 -20.65 3.89
N GLY A 138 -26.26 -21.47 2.85
CA GLY A 138 -26.61 -21.12 1.47
C GLY A 138 -25.87 -19.89 0.96
N THR A 139 -26.61 -18.88 0.48
CA THR A 139 -26.07 -17.58 0.04
C THR A 139 -25.96 -16.56 1.17
N GLY A 140 -26.10 -16.99 2.43
CA GLY A 140 -25.96 -16.12 3.60
C GLY A 140 -24.52 -15.68 3.84
N PHE A 141 -24.36 -14.69 4.71
CA PHE A 141 -23.06 -14.16 5.12
C PHE A 141 -23.03 -13.88 6.62
N THR A 142 -21.82 -13.77 7.19
CA THR A 142 -21.64 -13.24 8.54
C THR A 142 -21.76 -11.72 8.49
N GLU A 143 -22.76 -11.18 9.16
CA GLU A 143 -23.03 -9.73 9.19
C GLU A 143 -22.46 -9.08 10.45
N LEU A 144 -21.72 -7.99 10.28
CA LEU A 144 -21.18 -7.19 11.38
C LEU A 144 -21.92 -5.85 11.43
N TYR A 145 -22.81 -5.70 12.41
CA TYR A 145 -23.64 -4.52 12.54
C TYR A 145 -22.86 -3.31 13.06
N GLY A 146 -23.15 -2.14 12.49
CA GLY A 146 -22.81 -0.84 13.06
C GLY A 146 -23.87 -0.34 14.04
N ASN A 147 -23.63 0.81 14.65
CA ASN A 147 -24.58 1.56 15.47
C ASN A 147 -24.49 3.06 15.13
N SER A 148 -24.21 3.92 16.11
CA SER A 148 -23.75 5.30 15.87
C SER A 148 -22.52 5.37 14.95
N ASN A 149 -21.74 4.29 14.81
CA ASN A 149 -20.62 4.16 13.87
C ASN A 149 -20.81 2.96 12.91
N ALA A 150 -20.08 2.96 11.78
CA ALA A 150 -20.09 1.84 10.83
C ALA A 150 -19.60 0.53 11.47
N GLY A 151 -20.13 -0.60 10.98
CA GLY A 151 -19.65 -1.94 11.36
C GLY A 151 -18.20 -2.15 10.94
N ALA A 152 -17.45 -2.94 11.71
CA ALA A 152 -16.03 -3.15 11.50
C ALA A 152 -15.54 -4.51 12.04
N ILE A 153 -14.43 -5.00 11.48
CA ILE A 153 -13.63 -6.12 11.97
C ILE A 153 -12.18 -5.67 12.15
N ARG A 154 -11.51 -6.14 13.21
CA ARG A 154 -10.12 -5.81 13.51
C ARG A 154 -9.25 -7.06 13.56
N PHE A 155 -8.10 -7.00 12.89
CA PHE A 155 -7.03 -7.98 12.94
C PHE A 155 -5.90 -7.43 13.80
N ASN A 156 -5.77 -7.95 15.03
CA ASN A 156 -4.71 -7.51 15.94
C ASN A 156 -3.38 -8.21 15.62
N CYS A 157 -2.26 -7.57 15.99
CA CYS A 157 -0.97 -8.25 16.05
C CYS A 157 -0.95 -9.30 17.18
N GLU A 158 0.09 -10.12 17.21
CA GLU A 158 0.28 -11.20 18.18
C GLU A 158 0.34 -10.71 19.64
N ALA A 159 0.75 -9.47 19.87
CA ALA A 159 0.77 -8.85 21.20
C ALA A 159 -0.56 -8.16 21.59
N ASN A 160 -1.54 -8.11 20.68
CA ASN A 160 -2.83 -7.43 20.87
C ASN A 160 -2.76 -5.94 21.25
N SER A 161 -1.61 -5.29 21.03
CA SER A 161 -1.41 -3.85 21.28
C SER A 161 -1.67 -2.98 20.04
N HIS A 162 -1.61 -3.58 18.84
CA HIS A 162 -1.87 -2.93 17.56
C HIS A 162 -2.84 -3.76 16.72
N GLY A 163 -3.55 -3.14 15.77
CA GLY A 163 -4.41 -3.87 14.86
C GLY A 163 -4.83 -3.09 13.63
N VAL A 164 -5.12 -3.81 12.55
CA VAL A 164 -5.64 -3.28 11.29
C VAL A 164 -7.15 -3.49 11.28
N THR A 165 -7.92 -2.43 11.03
CA THR A 165 -9.39 -2.50 11.05
C THR A 165 -9.95 -2.29 9.65
N LEU A 166 -10.76 -3.24 9.18
CA LEU A 166 -11.62 -3.05 8.01
C LEU A 166 -12.98 -2.56 8.51
N LYS A 167 -13.50 -1.50 7.91
CA LYS A 167 -14.77 -0.87 8.30
C LYS A 167 -15.64 -0.61 7.09
N GLY A 168 -16.95 -0.69 7.28
CA GLY A 168 -17.92 -0.24 6.29
C GLY A 168 -17.86 1.27 6.08
N PRO A 169 -18.46 1.77 4.98
CA PRO A 169 -18.63 3.20 4.75
C PRO A 169 -19.61 3.82 5.77
N PRO A 170 -19.54 5.13 6.02
CA PRO A 170 -20.52 5.81 6.88
C PRO A 170 -21.92 5.78 6.25
N HIS A 171 -22.96 5.89 7.08
CA HIS A 171 -24.36 5.90 6.61
C HIS A 171 -24.61 6.97 5.52
N SER A 172 -23.98 8.14 5.64
CA SER A 172 -24.10 9.24 4.68
C SER A 172 -23.59 8.93 3.27
N ALA A 173 -22.80 7.86 3.10
CA ALA A 173 -22.34 7.43 1.79
C ALA A 173 -23.40 6.63 1.01
N SER A 174 -24.47 6.16 1.67
CA SER A 174 -25.55 5.37 1.06
C SER A 174 -25.04 4.20 0.20
N ALA A 175 -23.95 3.57 0.61
CA ALA A 175 -23.21 2.60 -0.18
C ALA A 175 -23.56 1.17 0.22
N THR A 176 -23.99 0.37 -0.77
CA THR A 176 -24.22 -1.07 -0.63
C THR A 176 -23.66 -1.76 -1.87
N TYR A 177 -22.58 -2.52 -1.70
CA TYR A 177 -21.96 -3.32 -2.75
C TYR A 177 -21.18 -4.46 -2.13
N SER A 178 -20.85 -5.48 -2.93
CA SER A 178 -19.94 -6.56 -2.55
C SER A 178 -18.62 -6.40 -3.30
N LEU A 179 -17.51 -6.75 -2.64
CA LEU A 179 -16.20 -6.87 -3.26
C LEU A 179 -15.76 -8.33 -3.18
N GLU A 180 -15.64 -8.98 -4.33
CA GLU A 180 -15.03 -10.30 -4.46
C GLU A 180 -13.50 -10.14 -4.38
N LEU A 181 -12.85 -10.89 -3.47
CA LEU A 181 -11.39 -10.91 -3.35
C LEU A 181 -10.76 -11.65 -4.55
N PRO A 182 -9.48 -11.39 -4.86
CA PRO A 182 -8.76 -12.15 -5.89
C PRO A 182 -8.70 -13.66 -5.56
N ASP A 183 -8.60 -14.49 -6.60
CA ASP A 183 -8.51 -15.95 -6.51
C ASP A 183 -7.08 -16.48 -6.25
N ALA A 184 -6.09 -15.59 -6.20
CA ALA A 184 -4.69 -15.86 -5.85
C ALA A 184 -4.09 -14.70 -5.05
N ASP A 185 -2.95 -14.93 -4.39
CA ASP A 185 -2.19 -13.96 -3.58
C ASP A 185 -1.44 -12.90 -4.41
N GLY A 186 -1.37 -13.10 -5.73
CA GLY A 186 -0.64 -12.23 -6.65
C GLY A 186 0.88 -12.46 -6.62
N SER A 187 1.59 -11.71 -7.44
CA SER A 187 3.06 -11.68 -7.46
C SER A 187 3.60 -10.52 -6.62
N ALA A 188 4.82 -10.67 -6.11
CA ALA A 188 5.50 -9.61 -5.35
C ALA A 188 5.50 -8.28 -6.13
N GLY A 189 5.08 -7.20 -5.46
CA GLY A 189 5.02 -5.85 -6.04
C GLY A 189 3.73 -5.52 -6.80
N GLN A 190 2.75 -6.43 -6.89
CA GLN A 190 1.45 -6.12 -7.49
C GLN A 190 0.56 -5.28 -6.56
N LEU A 191 -0.32 -4.47 -7.18
CA LEU A 191 -1.32 -3.62 -6.53
C LEU A 191 -2.68 -4.32 -6.52
N LEU A 192 -3.48 -4.12 -5.47
CA LEU A 192 -4.89 -4.54 -5.45
C LEU A 192 -5.77 -3.46 -6.08
N LYS A 193 -6.55 -3.81 -7.10
CA LYS A 193 -7.39 -2.87 -7.87
C LYS A 193 -8.84 -3.36 -7.92
N THR A 194 -9.78 -2.42 -7.90
CA THR A 194 -11.19 -2.67 -8.21
C THR A 194 -11.51 -2.45 -9.69
N ASP A 195 -12.42 -3.25 -10.25
CA ASP A 195 -12.99 -3.07 -11.60
C ASP A 195 -14.19 -2.10 -11.65
N GLY A 196 -14.61 -1.56 -10.49
CA GLY A 196 -15.80 -0.70 -10.38
C GLY A 196 -17.13 -1.45 -10.48
N SER A 197 -17.11 -2.79 -10.57
CA SER A 197 -18.27 -3.68 -10.69
C SER A 197 -18.30 -4.79 -9.65
N GLY A 198 -17.56 -4.62 -8.54
CA GLY A 198 -17.59 -5.52 -7.40
C GLY A 198 -16.50 -6.58 -7.37
N LYS A 199 -15.50 -6.52 -8.25
CA LYS A 199 -14.34 -7.44 -8.21
C LYS A 199 -13.05 -6.72 -7.85
N LEU A 200 -12.22 -7.40 -7.09
CA LEU A 200 -10.84 -7.02 -6.81
C LEU A 200 -9.88 -7.96 -7.54
N ALA A 201 -8.79 -7.42 -8.08
CA ALA A 201 -7.76 -8.18 -8.76
C ALA A 201 -6.38 -7.59 -8.50
N PHE A 202 -5.34 -8.42 -8.54
CA PHE A 202 -3.95 -7.94 -8.54
C PHE A 202 -3.53 -7.48 -9.93
N THR A 203 -2.84 -6.34 -10.01
CA THR A 203 -2.31 -5.79 -11.26
C THR A 203 -0.86 -5.33 -11.08
N SER A 204 -0.06 -5.48 -12.13
CA SER A 204 1.30 -4.95 -12.22
C SER A 204 1.36 -3.55 -12.83
N SER A 205 0.25 -3.02 -13.37
CA SER A 205 0.21 -1.72 -14.03
C SER A 205 -0.62 -0.68 -13.28
N LEU A 206 -0.13 0.56 -13.30
CA LEU A 206 -0.93 1.74 -12.98
C LEU A 206 -1.95 1.96 -14.12
N PRO A 207 -3.25 2.08 -13.83
CA PRO A 207 -4.27 2.24 -14.86
C PRO A 207 -4.01 3.50 -15.71
N GLY A 208 -4.00 3.34 -17.03
CA GLY A 208 -3.76 4.42 -17.99
C GLY A 208 -2.32 4.52 -18.51
N ILE A 209 -1.38 3.77 -17.92
CA ILE A 209 -0.02 3.65 -18.45
C ILE A 209 0.11 2.29 -19.15
N THR A 210 0.28 2.30 -20.48
CA THR A 210 0.52 1.09 -21.29
C THR A 210 1.99 0.70 -21.35
N ALA A 211 2.89 1.56 -20.85
CA ALA A 211 4.32 1.30 -20.80
C ALA A 211 4.65 0.20 -19.78
N THR A 212 5.60 -0.65 -20.14
CA THR A 212 6.26 -1.62 -19.28
C THR A 212 7.11 -0.91 -18.22
N ALA A 213 7.42 -1.62 -17.13
CA ALA A 213 8.36 -1.10 -16.13
C ALA A 213 9.71 -0.74 -16.76
N SER A 214 10.20 -1.50 -17.75
CA SER A 214 11.45 -1.19 -18.45
C SER A 214 11.40 0.13 -19.22
N GLU A 215 10.29 0.45 -19.89
CA GLU A 215 10.14 1.70 -20.62
C GLU A 215 10.11 2.91 -19.67
N ILE A 216 9.41 2.80 -18.53
CA ILE A 216 9.36 3.87 -17.53
C ILE A 216 10.68 4.02 -16.78
N ASN A 217 11.37 2.92 -16.48
CA ASN A 217 12.64 2.94 -15.75
C ASN A 217 13.77 3.64 -16.52
N ILE A 218 13.62 3.89 -17.83
CA ILE A 218 14.57 4.76 -18.56
C ILE A 218 14.53 6.20 -18.02
N LEU A 219 13.41 6.62 -17.44
CA LEU A 219 13.27 7.92 -16.76
C LEU A 219 13.71 7.86 -15.30
N ASP A 220 14.17 6.72 -14.79
CA ASP A 220 14.67 6.62 -13.42
C ASP A 220 15.98 7.41 -13.27
N GLY A 221 15.98 8.37 -12.36
CA GLY A 221 17.06 9.35 -12.20
C GLY A 221 17.03 10.53 -13.18
N ALA A 222 16.06 10.59 -14.10
CA ALA A 222 15.87 11.78 -14.93
C ALA A 222 15.41 12.96 -14.05
N THR A 223 16.09 14.11 -14.16
CA THR A 223 15.69 15.35 -13.48
C THR A 223 14.78 16.23 -14.34
N ALA A 224 14.30 15.71 -15.47
CA ALA A 224 13.50 16.46 -16.44
C ALA A 224 12.11 16.77 -15.88
N THR A 225 11.69 18.01 -16.08
CA THR A 225 10.32 18.48 -15.85
C THR A 225 9.40 18.01 -16.99
N THR A 226 8.08 18.08 -16.76
CA THR A 226 7.08 17.82 -17.82
C THR A 226 7.27 18.73 -19.02
N THR A 227 7.68 19.98 -18.79
CA THR A 227 7.99 20.95 -19.85
C THR A 227 9.16 20.49 -20.71
N GLU A 228 10.24 20.01 -20.09
CA GLU A 228 11.44 19.56 -20.81
C GLU A 228 11.20 18.29 -21.62
N ILE A 229 10.44 17.32 -21.08
CA ILE A 229 10.03 16.13 -21.84
C ILE A 229 9.17 16.54 -23.03
N ASN A 230 8.27 17.51 -22.84
CA ASN A 230 7.44 18.03 -23.93
C ASN A 230 8.24 18.77 -25.01
N TYR A 231 9.52 19.10 -24.82
CA TYR A 231 10.35 19.60 -25.91
C TYR A 231 10.64 18.55 -26.99
N LEU A 232 10.58 17.26 -26.65
CA LEU A 232 10.77 16.16 -27.59
C LEU A 232 9.50 15.83 -28.39
N ASP A 233 8.34 16.31 -27.94
CA ASP A 233 7.07 16.15 -28.65
C ASP A 233 6.98 17.18 -29.79
N ILE A 234 7.27 16.73 -31.01
CA ILE A 234 7.32 17.53 -32.23
C ILE A 234 6.38 16.96 -33.29
N THR A 235 5.89 17.84 -34.18
CA THR A 235 4.95 17.44 -35.24
C THR A 235 5.59 16.53 -36.30
N THR A 236 6.81 16.85 -36.74
CA THR A 236 7.50 16.15 -37.82
C THR A 236 8.98 16.01 -37.49
N LEU A 237 9.50 14.77 -37.44
CA LEU A 237 10.94 14.52 -37.26
C LEU A 237 11.76 15.17 -38.36
N GLY A 238 12.92 15.74 -38.00
CA GLY A 238 13.80 16.42 -38.94
C GLY A 238 13.45 17.88 -39.22
N LEU A 239 12.31 18.40 -38.75
CA LEU A 239 11.95 19.81 -38.84
C LEU A 239 12.09 20.49 -37.47
N THR A 240 12.64 21.69 -37.45
CA THR A 240 12.65 22.53 -36.24
C THR A 240 11.26 23.07 -35.92
N GLN A 241 10.90 23.10 -34.62
CA GLN A 241 9.67 23.73 -34.14
C GLN A 241 10.00 24.71 -33.00
N ALA A 242 9.25 25.82 -32.92
CA ALA A 242 9.47 26.84 -31.90
C ALA A 242 9.36 26.25 -30.48
N SER A 243 10.37 26.54 -29.64
CA SER A 243 10.45 26.07 -28.24
C SER A 243 10.45 24.54 -28.09
N LYS A 244 10.96 23.81 -29.09
CA LYS A 244 11.13 22.35 -29.08
C LYS A 244 12.56 21.95 -29.39
N ALA A 245 12.91 20.70 -29.11
CA ALA A 245 14.21 20.14 -29.45
C ALA A 245 14.39 20.00 -30.98
N VAL A 246 15.61 20.23 -31.46
CA VAL A 246 15.97 19.93 -32.85
C VAL A 246 16.20 18.42 -32.98
N THR A 247 15.50 17.80 -33.92
CA THR A 247 15.64 16.37 -34.22
C THR A 247 16.09 16.17 -35.66
N ALA A 248 16.72 15.03 -35.93
CA ALA A 248 16.99 14.58 -37.28
C ALA A 248 15.87 13.63 -37.76
N ASP A 249 15.64 13.59 -39.07
CA ASP A 249 14.76 12.59 -39.68
C ASP A 249 15.42 11.20 -39.71
N ALA A 250 14.71 10.21 -40.27
CA ALA A 250 15.22 8.84 -40.41
C ALA A 250 16.48 8.72 -41.30
N ASN A 251 16.81 9.75 -42.08
CA ASN A 251 18.01 9.82 -42.90
C ASN A 251 19.14 10.63 -42.23
N GLY A 252 18.94 11.12 -41.00
CA GLY A 252 19.90 11.97 -40.29
C GLY A 252 19.89 13.43 -40.74
N VAL A 253 18.86 13.88 -41.46
CA VAL A 253 18.75 15.25 -41.97
C VAL A 253 18.00 16.14 -40.99
N VAL A 254 18.52 17.35 -40.80
CA VAL A 254 17.85 18.44 -40.08
C VAL A 254 17.54 19.54 -41.07
N SER A 255 16.28 19.98 -41.10
CA SER A 255 15.83 21.15 -41.86
C SER A 255 15.32 22.22 -40.91
N PHE A 256 15.87 23.43 -41.03
CA PHE A 256 15.39 24.60 -40.31
C PHE A 256 14.24 25.21 -41.11
N ASP A 257 13.01 24.93 -40.70
CA ASP A 257 11.79 25.39 -41.39
C ASP A 257 11.58 26.91 -41.25
N ASN A 258 12.24 27.52 -40.26
CA ASN A 258 12.25 28.96 -40.01
C ASN A 258 13.68 29.52 -40.12
N GLY A 259 13.86 30.83 -39.90
CA GLY A 259 15.17 31.47 -40.01
C GLY A 259 16.24 30.90 -39.06
N THR A 260 17.48 30.87 -39.53
CA THR A 260 18.68 30.62 -38.73
C THR A 260 19.30 31.95 -38.30
N ILE A 261 19.80 32.01 -37.07
CA ILE A 261 20.58 33.15 -36.54
C ILE A 261 21.89 32.58 -36.03
N GLU A 262 23.00 33.20 -36.42
CA GLU A 262 24.36 32.77 -36.07
C GLU A 262 25.07 33.85 -35.27
N GLU A 263 25.97 33.44 -34.38
CA GLU A 263 26.81 34.34 -33.61
C GLU A 263 27.98 34.86 -34.46
N VAL A 264 28.33 36.14 -34.31
CA VAL A 264 29.54 36.73 -34.91
C VAL A 264 30.68 36.58 -33.91
N THR A 265 31.72 35.84 -34.26
CA THR A 265 32.90 35.66 -33.43
C THR A 265 33.92 36.78 -33.70
N THR A 266 34.19 37.64 -32.72
CA THR A 266 35.24 38.64 -32.83
C THR A 266 36.63 38.00 -32.69
N VAL A 267 37.49 38.26 -33.66
CA VAL A 267 38.90 37.84 -33.69
C VAL A 267 39.77 38.98 -33.20
N THR A 268 40.80 38.64 -32.43
CA THR A 268 41.85 39.57 -32.02
C THR A 268 43.20 39.05 -32.45
N SER A 269 44.13 39.97 -32.73
CA SER A 269 45.52 39.65 -33.02
C SER A 269 46.45 40.11 -31.90
N SER A 270 47.52 39.35 -31.70
CA SER A 270 48.63 39.77 -30.86
C SER A 270 49.94 39.22 -31.42
N SER A 271 51.02 40.00 -31.32
CA SER A 271 52.34 39.61 -31.82
C SER A 271 52.31 39.18 -33.29
N ASN A 272 51.54 39.89 -34.11
CA ASN A 272 51.34 39.64 -35.53
C ASN A 272 50.69 38.29 -35.86
N ALA A 273 49.91 37.72 -34.95
CA ALA A 273 49.24 36.44 -35.14
C ALA A 273 47.78 36.47 -34.66
N ALA A 274 46.91 35.75 -35.37
CA ALA A 274 45.55 35.46 -34.94
C ALA A 274 45.16 34.04 -35.36
N THR A 275 44.28 33.40 -34.60
CA THR A 275 43.76 32.07 -34.91
C THR A 275 42.27 32.16 -35.22
N ILE A 276 41.88 31.58 -36.35
CA ILE A 276 40.47 31.31 -36.68
C ILE A 276 40.20 29.86 -36.27
N ASN A 277 39.43 29.67 -35.20
CA ASN A 277 39.04 28.37 -34.69
C ASN A 277 37.62 28.04 -35.15
N LEU A 278 37.48 27.05 -36.03
CA LEU A 278 36.21 26.72 -36.69
C LEU A 278 35.20 26.01 -35.78
N GLN A 279 35.52 25.82 -34.49
CA GLN A 279 34.56 25.40 -33.47
C GLN A 279 33.88 26.58 -32.78
N ASP A 280 34.41 27.80 -32.91
CA ASP A 280 33.89 28.99 -32.23
C ASP A 280 32.76 29.68 -33.01
N GLY A 281 32.63 29.37 -34.30
CA GLY A 281 31.60 29.92 -35.17
C GLY A 281 31.91 29.73 -36.66
N ASN A 282 31.02 30.22 -37.51
CA ASN A 282 31.16 30.24 -38.97
C ASN A 282 31.14 31.66 -39.55
N LEU A 283 31.04 32.70 -38.71
CA LEU A 283 31.13 34.10 -39.09
C LEU A 283 32.10 34.81 -38.14
N PHE A 284 33.25 35.22 -38.67
CA PHE A 284 34.32 35.87 -37.93
C PHE A 284 34.44 37.33 -38.36
N GLU A 285 34.69 38.22 -37.39
CA GLU A 285 35.00 39.62 -37.63
C GLU A 285 36.33 39.99 -36.99
N HIS A 286 37.22 40.68 -37.71
CA HIS A 286 38.50 41.15 -37.18
C HIS A 286 38.78 42.60 -37.54
N ASP A 287 38.83 43.45 -36.52
CA ASP A 287 39.43 44.78 -36.62
C ASP A 287 40.97 44.66 -36.59
N LEU A 288 41.61 44.93 -37.72
CA LEU A 288 43.06 44.76 -37.88
C LEU A 288 43.81 45.89 -37.15
N THR A 289 44.42 45.59 -36.01
CA THR A 289 45.28 46.54 -35.27
C THR A 289 46.77 46.40 -35.58
N GLU A 290 47.15 45.34 -36.30
CA GLU A 290 48.52 45.03 -36.71
C GLU A 290 48.52 44.20 -37.99
N ASN A 291 49.70 44.05 -38.61
CA ASN A 291 49.87 43.03 -39.64
C ASN A 291 49.67 41.66 -38.98
N VAL A 292 48.89 40.78 -39.58
CA VAL A 292 48.48 39.53 -38.95
C VAL A 292 48.81 38.33 -39.82
N THR A 293 49.28 37.26 -39.19
CA THR A 293 49.35 35.92 -39.76
C THR A 293 48.20 35.10 -39.20
N TYR A 294 47.30 34.63 -40.07
CA TYR A 294 46.23 33.75 -39.61
C TYR A 294 46.70 32.31 -39.52
N THR A 295 46.23 31.62 -38.48
CA THR A 295 46.20 30.16 -38.41
C THR A 295 44.75 29.72 -38.47
N PHE A 296 44.40 28.80 -39.37
CA PHE A 296 43.09 28.14 -39.37
C PHE A 296 43.21 26.84 -38.59
N SER A 297 42.29 26.63 -37.65
CA SER A 297 42.35 25.49 -36.73
C SER A 297 41.00 24.82 -36.55
N ASN A 298 41.05 23.55 -36.14
CA ASN A 298 39.89 22.72 -35.84
C ASN A 298 38.82 22.59 -36.94
N PRO A 299 39.19 22.40 -38.23
CA PRO A 299 38.19 22.07 -39.25
C PRO A 299 37.52 20.71 -38.97
N ALA A 300 36.36 20.51 -39.58
CA ALA A 300 35.73 19.21 -39.64
C ALA A 300 36.67 18.18 -40.26
N ALA A 301 36.60 16.93 -39.77
CA ALA A 301 37.38 15.83 -40.32
C ALA A 301 37.07 15.59 -41.80
N SER A 302 38.03 15.00 -42.54
CA SER A 302 37.88 14.67 -43.95
C SER A 302 36.57 13.91 -44.24
N GLY A 303 35.86 14.32 -45.29
CA GLY A 303 34.52 13.83 -45.63
C GLY A 303 33.36 14.64 -45.02
N ARG A 304 33.67 15.64 -44.19
CA ARG A 304 32.72 16.66 -43.71
C ARG A 304 33.25 18.05 -44.08
N ALA A 305 32.34 18.98 -44.33
CA ALA A 305 32.72 20.35 -44.69
C ALA A 305 32.81 21.25 -43.46
N SER A 306 33.79 22.15 -43.47
CA SER A 306 33.75 23.39 -42.68
C SER A 306 33.76 24.56 -43.64
N SER A 307 32.84 25.51 -43.45
CA SER A 307 32.78 26.76 -44.18
C SER A 307 32.64 27.91 -43.22
N PHE A 308 33.29 29.03 -43.50
CA PHE A 308 33.16 30.24 -42.70
C PHE A 308 33.34 31.49 -43.53
N VAL A 309 32.84 32.60 -42.99
CA VAL A 309 33.03 33.95 -43.49
C VAL A 309 33.99 34.68 -42.56
N LEU A 310 34.94 35.42 -43.11
CA LEU A 310 35.81 36.33 -42.37
C LEU A 310 35.63 37.74 -42.91
N LYS A 311 35.04 38.61 -42.10
CA LYS A 311 35.00 40.06 -42.33
C LYS A 311 36.22 40.68 -41.65
N VAL A 312 37.05 41.38 -42.40
CA VAL A 312 38.18 42.14 -41.86
C VAL A 312 37.95 43.63 -42.07
N ILE A 313 38.40 44.42 -41.11
CA ILE A 313 38.24 45.87 -41.11
C ILE A 313 39.63 46.46 -40.90
N GLN A 314 40.08 47.31 -41.80
CA GLN A 314 41.35 48.04 -41.64
C GLN A 314 41.25 49.06 -40.50
N ASP A 315 42.31 49.21 -39.70
CA ASP A 315 42.47 50.40 -38.88
C ASP A 315 42.97 51.61 -39.69
N SER A 316 43.40 52.66 -39.00
CA SER A 316 43.94 53.88 -39.61
C SER A 316 45.19 53.67 -40.49
N SER A 317 45.85 52.52 -40.40
CA SER A 317 47.01 52.16 -41.21
C SER A 317 46.70 50.93 -42.06
N ALA A 318 47.17 50.90 -43.30
CA ALA A 318 47.01 49.71 -44.12
C ALA A 318 47.75 48.52 -43.48
N ARG A 319 46.99 47.48 -43.10
CA ARG A 319 47.48 46.22 -42.54
C ARG A 319 47.54 45.15 -43.62
N THR A 320 48.52 44.26 -43.48
CA THR A 320 48.67 43.08 -44.34
C THR A 320 48.25 41.82 -43.62
N ILE A 321 47.62 40.91 -44.34
CA ILE A 321 47.32 39.55 -43.88
C ILE A 321 48.29 38.57 -44.54
N THR A 322 48.94 37.73 -43.73
CA THR A 322 49.63 36.52 -44.18
C THR A 322 48.67 35.35 -44.00
N TRP A 323 48.23 34.78 -45.12
CA TRP A 323 47.32 33.63 -45.13
C TRP A 323 48.07 32.32 -44.88
N PRO A 324 47.41 31.31 -44.26
CA PRO A 324 47.96 29.95 -44.21
C PRO A 324 48.33 29.44 -45.61
N THR A 325 49.41 28.67 -45.72
CA THR A 325 49.82 28.06 -47.00
C THR A 325 48.83 27.02 -47.51
N SER A 326 47.90 26.56 -46.66
CA SER A 326 46.80 25.67 -47.03
C SER A 326 45.68 26.39 -47.78
N VAL A 327 45.69 27.73 -47.85
CA VAL A 327 44.68 28.47 -48.61
C VAL A 327 45.03 28.47 -50.09
N ASP A 328 44.16 27.83 -50.88
CA ASP A 328 44.19 27.87 -52.34
C ASP A 328 43.31 29.02 -52.83
N TRP A 329 43.95 29.98 -53.49
CA TRP A 329 43.31 31.16 -54.05
C TRP A 329 43.12 31.01 -55.56
N PRO A 330 42.12 31.68 -56.17
CA PRO A 330 42.00 31.74 -57.62
C PRO A 330 43.32 32.18 -58.28
N ALA A 331 43.77 31.39 -59.26
CA ALA A 331 45.06 31.59 -59.93
C ALA A 331 46.28 31.65 -58.97
N ALA A 332 46.21 30.95 -57.82
CA ALA A 332 47.25 30.89 -56.80
C ALA A 332 47.70 32.26 -56.26
N THR A 333 46.84 33.28 -56.35
CA THR A 333 47.18 34.66 -55.98
C THR A 333 46.26 35.13 -54.86
N ALA A 334 46.84 35.41 -53.69
CA ALA A 334 46.10 35.99 -52.57
C ALA A 334 45.56 37.38 -52.95
N PRO A 335 44.36 37.74 -52.48
CA PRO A 335 43.75 39.03 -52.78
C PRO A 335 44.48 40.19 -52.11
N THR A 336 44.58 41.31 -52.82
CA THR A 336 45.06 42.57 -52.26
C THR A 336 43.99 43.16 -51.34
N LEU A 337 44.35 43.49 -50.10
CA LEU A 337 43.44 44.14 -49.16
C LEU A 337 43.17 45.59 -49.54
N THR A 338 41.97 46.05 -49.21
CA THR A 338 41.63 47.47 -49.18
C THR A 338 42.55 48.17 -48.18
N ALA A 339 43.08 49.34 -48.55
CA ALA A 339 44.08 50.07 -47.75
C ALA A 339 43.52 51.31 -47.02
N THR A 340 42.24 51.61 -47.21
CA THR A 340 41.59 52.78 -46.60
C THR A 340 41.25 52.51 -45.15
N ASN A 341 41.31 53.55 -44.30
CA ASN A 341 40.85 53.49 -42.91
C ASN A 341 39.40 53.00 -42.85
N ASN A 342 39.12 52.03 -41.97
CA ASN A 342 37.83 51.33 -41.86
C ASN A 342 37.38 50.60 -43.12
N GLY A 343 38.28 50.38 -44.09
CA GLY A 343 37.97 49.61 -45.29
C GLY A 343 37.62 48.17 -44.91
N VAL A 344 36.48 47.69 -45.39
CA VAL A 344 35.98 46.34 -45.09
C VAL A 344 36.20 45.41 -46.27
N ASP A 345 36.83 44.28 -46.01
CA ASP A 345 36.94 43.16 -46.94
C ASP A 345 36.31 41.91 -46.33
N VAL A 346 35.56 41.15 -47.13
CA VAL A 346 34.86 39.94 -46.71
C VAL A 346 35.34 38.77 -47.54
N PHE A 347 35.80 37.72 -46.85
CA PHE A 347 36.30 36.50 -47.43
C PHE A 347 35.41 35.33 -47.03
N VAL A 348 35.30 34.34 -47.92
CA VAL A 348 34.65 33.06 -47.64
C VAL A 348 35.70 31.98 -47.81
N PHE A 349 35.69 31.04 -46.89
CA PHE A 349 36.57 29.88 -46.92
C PHE A 349 35.78 28.61 -46.72
N PHE A 350 36.16 27.53 -47.39
CA PHE A 350 35.70 26.20 -47.01
C PHE A 350 36.76 25.12 -47.23
N THR A 351 36.64 24.03 -46.48
CA THR A 351 37.46 22.81 -46.61
C THR A 351 36.56 21.58 -46.46
N ILE A 352 36.93 20.47 -47.11
CA ILE A 352 36.26 19.16 -46.99
C ILE A 352 37.25 18.04 -46.63
N ASP A 353 38.52 18.39 -46.41
CA ASP A 353 39.65 17.45 -46.33
C ASP A 353 40.45 17.61 -45.02
N GLY A 354 39.80 18.06 -43.95
CA GLY A 354 40.46 18.25 -42.65
C GLY A 354 41.39 19.45 -42.60
N GLY A 355 41.21 20.44 -43.49
CA GLY A 355 42.02 21.66 -43.55
C GLY A 355 43.37 21.49 -44.25
N THR A 356 43.54 20.38 -44.99
CA THR A 356 44.70 20.22 -45.89
C THR A 356 44.66 21.30 -46.96
N THR A 357 43.46 21.55 -47.50
CA THR A 357 43.20 22.61 -48.48
C THR A 357 42.00 23.44 -48.01
N TYR A 358 42.15 24.76 -48.02
CA TYR A 358 41.06 25.72 -47.85
C TYR A 358 40.87 26.47 -49.16
N TYR A 359 39.69 26.37 -49.76
CA TYR A 359 39.33 27.18 -50.91
C TYR A 359 38.92 28.58 -50.42
N GLY A 360 39.71 29.59 -50.76
CA GLY A 360 39.50 30.98 -50.37
C GLY A 360 38.87 31.80 -51.50
N PHE A 361 37.88 32.63 -51.16
CA PHE A 361 37.20 33.51 -52.10
C PHE A 361 37.07 34.91 -51.51
N VAL A 362 37.14 35.91 -52.38
CA VAL A 362 36.71 37.27 -52.04
C VAL A 362 35.19 37.33 -52.24
N ALA A 363 34.45 37.51 -51.16
CA ALA A 363 33.00 37.71 -51.22
C ALA A 363 32.63 39.19 -51.39
N GLY A 364 33.47 40.09 -50.87
CA GLY A 364 33.35 41.53 -51.05
C GLY A 364 34.65 42.24 -50.71
N GLN A 365 34.93 43.36 -51.39
CA GLN A 365 36.13 44.17 -51.19
C GLN A 365 35.78 45.65 -51.25
N ALA A 366 36.53 46.46 -50.50
CA ALA A 366 36.33 47.90 -50.39
C ALA A 366 34.89 48.26 -50.04
N MET A 367 34.30 47.50 -49.11
CA MET A 367 32.95 47.75 -48.60
C MET A 367 33.01 48.87 -47.54
N GLY A 368 31.96 49.71 -47.53
CA GLY A 368 31.96 51.02 -46.89
C GLY A 368 31.73 51.05 -45.40
#